data_AF-A0A6N7G9G9-F1
#
_entry.id   AF-A0A6N7G9G9-F1
#
_cell.length_a   1.000
_cell.length_b   1.000
_cell.length_c   1.000
_cell.angle_alpha   90.00
_cell.angle_beta   90.00
_cell.angle_gamma   90.00
#
_symmetry.space_group_name_H-M   'P 1'
#
loop_
_entity.id
_entity.type
_entity.pdbx_description
1 polymer ?
#
loop_
_entity_poly.entity_id
_entity_poly.type
_entity_poly.pdbx_seq_one_letter_code
_entity_poly.pdbx_strand_id
1 'polypeptide(L)'
;MSRAGTSASETAAARFVRHVRLAAEADTGRYPFTLPAVAWLIHSDGLSLAPGVTFLVGENGSGKSTLVEAIAVAAGFNPEGGSQHFRFATRASESSLGDQLMLSWEGRKPRSGFFLRAESFYNVATEIERLDDDGVAGPLLPAYGGISPHERSHGESFLDLVIHRFRPNGLYVLDEPEAALSVRGCMALLARLAELAEQGCQVVAATHSPILLALPGATIYEIDDDGEISPTDYDHALPVRLTRDFLVSPQRYLRHLLDEDDA
;
A
#
# COMPACT_ATOMS: atom_id res chain seq x y z
N MET A 1 -36.60 -19.25 -30.77
CA MET A 1 -36.70 -18.62 -29.44
C MET A 1 -35.62 -19.21 -28.55
N SER A 2 -34.88 -18.32 -27.87
CA SER A 2 -33.99 -18.60 -26.72
C SER A 2 -32.69 -19.36 -27.00
N ARG A 3 -31.50 -18.91 -26.60
CA ARG A 3 -31.01 -17.65 -26.02
C ARG A 3 -29.50 -17.67 -26.29
N ALA A 4 -28.96 -16.58 -26.82
CA ALA A 4 -27.52 -16.36 -26.91
C ALA A 4 -26.93 -16.35 -25.49
N GLY A 5 -25.93 -17.21 -25.25
CA GLY A 5 -25.09 -17.12 -24.08
C GLY A 5 -24.18 -15.91 -24.23
N THR A 6 -24.47 -14.86 -23.46
CA THR A 6 -23.57 -13.72 -23.29
C THR A 6 -22.33 -14.24 -22.58
N SER A 7 -21.22 -14.35 -23.31
CA SER A 7 -19.90 -14.54 -22.71
C SER A 7 -19.65 -13.33 -21.80
N ALA A 8 -19.57 -13.56 -20.49
CA ALA A 8 -19.05 -12.56 -19.57
C ALA A 8 -17.64 -12.21 -20.05
N SER A 9 -17.48 -10.99 -20.54
CA SER A 9 -16.18 -10.40 -20.83
C SER A 9 -15.38 -10.43 -19.52
N GLU A 10 -14.39 -11.31 -19.45
CA GLU A 10 -13.38 -11.33 -18.40
C GLU A 10 -12.61 -10.01 -18.53
N THR A 11 -13.08 -8.98 -17.81
CA THR A 11 -12.48 -7.66 -17.87
C THR A 11 -11.12 -7.78 -17.21
N ALA A 12 -10.07 -7.89 -18.01
CA ALA A 12 -8.71 -7.96 -17.51
C ALA A 12 -8.48 -6.80 -16.53
N ALA A 13 -8.03 -7.13 -15.30
CA ALA A 13 -7.78 -6.14 -14.28
C ALA A 13 -6.84 -5.04 -14.82
N ALA A 14 -7.10 -3.79 -14.44
CA ALA A 14 -6.34 -2.67 -14.98
C ALA A 14 -4.89 -2.69 -14.47
N ARG A 15 -3.97 -2.29 -15.34
CA ARG A 15 -2.55 -2.05 -15.02
C ARG A 15 -2.16 -0.66 -15.51
N PHE A 16 -1.59 0.14 -14.63
CA PHE A 16 -1.06 1.48 -14.92
C PHE A 16 0.46 1.47 -14.86
N VAL A 17 1.02 1.10 -13.71
CA VAL A 17 2.46 0.88 -13.55
C VAL A 17 2.72 -0.59 -13.80
N ARG A 18 3.53 -0.90 -14.81
CA ARG A 18 3.91 -2.26 -15.16
C ARG A 18 5.16 -2.71 -14.44
N HIS A 19 6.12 -1.81 -14.28
CA HIS A 19 7.45 -2.18 -13.85
C HIS A 19 8.14 -1.01 -13.14
N VAL A 20 8.93 -1.34 -12.12
CA VAL A 20 9.63 -0.43 -11.22
C VAL A 20 11.11 -0.81 -11.24
N ARG A 21 12.01 0.15 -11.50
CA ARG A 21 13.45 -0.09 -11.46
C ARG A 21 14.19 1.14 -10.96
N LEU A 22 15.41 0.98 -10.47
CA LEU A 22 16.27 2.11 -10.12
C LEU A 22 17.08 2.61 -11.32
N ALA A 23 17.48 3.87 -11.27
CA ALA A 23 18.48 4.42 -12.18
C ALA A 23 19.83 3.73 -11.99
N ALA A 24 20.58 3.54 -13.08
CA ALA A 24 21.85 2.80 -13.04
C ALA A 24 22.92 3.44 -12.12
N GLU A 25 22.79 4.73 -11.83
CA GLU A 25 23.71 5.50 -10.97
C GLU A 25 23.07 5.91 -9.63
N ALA A 26 22.00 5.21 -9.23
CA ALA A 26 21.21 5.55 -8.06
C ALA A 26 21.94 5.26 -6.73
N ASP A 27 22.82 4.26 -6.71
CA ASP A 27 23.42 3.78 -5.46
C ASP A 27 24.35 4.83 -4.81
N THR A 28 23.96 5.29 -3.62
CA THR A 28 24.75 6.21 -2.80
C THR A 28 25.52 5.51 -1.68
N GLY A 29 25.30 4.20 -1.47
CA GLY A 29 25.87 3.42 -0.38
C GLY A 29 25.37 3.84 1.02
N ARG A 30 24.32 4.67 1.08
CA ARG A 30 23.73 5.21 2.33
C ARG A 30 22.26 4.87 2.38
N TYR A 31 21.66 4.98 3.56
CA TYR A 31 20.20 4.93 3.68
C TYR A 31 19.54 5.90 2.69
N PRO A 32 18.45 5.52 1.97
CA PRO A 32 17.75 4.22 2.03
C PRO A 32 18.30 3.12 1.11
N PHE A 33 19.38 3.33 0.35
CA PHE A 33 19.96 2.38 -0.60
C PHE A 33 20.58 1.13 0.04
N THR A 34 20.84 1.18 1.35
CA THR A 34 21.32 0.04 2.14
C THR A 34 20.21 -0.87 2.65
N LEU A 35 18.93 -0.53 2.44
CA LEU A 35 17.81 -1.40 2.82
C LEU A 35 17.77 -2.65 1.93
N PRO A 36 17.47 -3.85 2.45
CA PRO A 36 17.53 -5.10 1.69
C PRO A 36 16.78 -5.05 0.34
N ALA A 37 15.51 -4.64 0.36
CA ALA A 37 14.68 -4.52 -0.85
C ALA A 37 15.25 -3.54 -1.88
N VAL A 38 15.86 -2.45 -1.41
CA VAL A 38 16.40 -1.39 -2.27
C VAL A 38 17.73 -1.86 -2.86
N ALA A 39 18.58 -2.48 -2.05
CA ALA A 39 19.82 -3.10 -2.51
C ALA A 39 19.54 -4.18 -3.57
N TRP A 40 18.52 -5.03 -3.37
CA TRP A 40 18.08 -5.97 -4.39
C TRP A 40 17.61 -5.29 -5.67
N LEU A 41 16.86 -4.18 -5.56
CA LEU A 41 16.37 -3.43 -6.72
C LEU A 41 17.49 -2.78 -7.55
N ILE A 42 18.65 -2.48 -6.93
CA ILE A 42 19.86 -1.96 -7.63
C ILE A 42 20.50 -3.06 -8.49
N HIS A 43 20.50 -4.30 -8.01
CA HIS A 43 21.21 -5.42 -8.63
C HIS A 43 20.33 -6.33 -9.49
N SER A 44 19.02 -6.05 -9.56
CA SER A 44 18.05 -6.79 -10.36
C SER A 44 17.58 -6.00 -11.58
N ASP A 45 16.79 -6.66 -12.44
CA ASP A 45 16.13 -6.00 -13.56
C ASP A 45 14.96 -5.08 -13.13
N GLY A 46 14.62 -5.04 -11.84
CA GLY A 46 13.48 -4.32 -11.30
C GLY A 46 12.33 -5.22 -10.85
N LEU A 47 11.28 -4.61 -10.30
CA LEU A 47 10.07 -5.28 -9.83
C LEU A 47 8.92 -5.10 -10.84
N SER A 48 8.31 -6.21 -11.26
CA SER A 48 7.11 -6.18 -12.11
C SER A 48 5.84 -6.10 -11.24
N LEU A 49 4.95 -5.16 -11.55
CA LEU A 49 3.68 -5.01 -10.85
C LEU A 49 2.54 -5.63 -11.66
N ALA A 50 1.76 -6.47 -10.97
CA ALA A 50 0.60 -7.12 -11.55
C ALA A 50 -0.57 -6.12 -11.72
N PRO A 51 -1.52 -6.40 -12.64
CA PRO A 51 -2.80 -5.72 -12.63
C PRO A 51 -3.58 -5.99 -11.32
N GLY A 52 -4.54 -5.14 -10.99
CA GLY A 52 -5.35 -5.32 -9.78
C GLY A 52 -4.58 -4.98 -8.51
N VAL A 53 -4.56 -5.87 -7.52
CA VAL A 53 -3.94 -5.63 -6.21
C VAL A 53 -2.64 -6.41 -6.07
N THR A 54 -1.56 -5.70 -5.74
CA THR A 54 -0.25 -6.26 -5.41
C THR A 54 0.10 -5.93 -3.96
N PHE A 55 0.41 -6.94 -3.16
CA PHE A 55 0.91 -6.80 -1.80
C PHE A 55 2.42 -7.02 -1.72
N LEU A 56 3.07 -6.24 -0.86
CA LEU A 56 4.47 -6.40 -0.46
C LEU A 56 4.48 -6.78 1.04
N VAL A 57 5.09 -7.93 1.35
CA VAL A 57 5.25 -8.47 2.71
C VAL A 57 6.72 -8.76 3.00
N GLY A 58 7.06 -8.97 4.27
CA GLY A 58 8.45 -9.14 4.71
C GLY A 58 8.67 -8.52 6.09
N GLU A 59 9.82 -8.79 6.71
CA GLU A 59 10.10 -8.35 8.08
C GLU A 59 10.21 -6.83 8.22
N ASN A 60 10.18 -6.35 9.47
CA ASN A 60 10.43 -4.93 9.77
C ASN A 60 11.87 -4.57 9.38
N GLY A 61 12.06 -3.44 8.70
CA GLY A 61 13.38 -3.02 8.22
C GLY A 61 13.82 -3.62 6.88
N SER A 62 13.05 -4.53 6.28
CA SER A 62 13.32 -5.07 4.92
C SER A 62 13.25 -4.02 3.81
N GLY A 63 12.57 -2.89 4.05
CA GLY A 63 12.44 -1.78 3.10
C GLY A 63 11.10 -1.68 2.37
N LYS A 64 10.07 -2.46 2.78
CA LYS A 64 8.70 -2.42 2.21
C LYS A 64 8.12 -1.00 2.10
N SER A 65 8.01 -0.30 3.23
CA SER A 65 7.43 1.04 3.29
C SER A 65 8.23 2.03 2.45
N THR A 66 9.56 1.94 2.50
CA THR A 66 10.45 2.79 1.69
C THR A 66 10.29 2.55 0.19
N LEU A 67 10.12 1.30 -0.24
CA LEU A 67 9.86 0.96 -1.65
C LEU A 67 8.48 1.45 -2.09
N VAL A 68 7.45 1.24 -1.28
CA VAL A 68 6.08 1.69 -1.55
C VAL A 68 5.99 3.22 -1.62
N GLU A 69 6.64 3.92 -0.69
CA GLU A 69 6.78 5.38 -0.70
C GLU A 69 7.51 5.86 -1.96
N ALA A 70 8.62 5.22 -2.33
CA ALA A 70 9.34 5.56 -3.54
C ALA A 70 8.48 5.39 -4.80
N ILE A 71 7.68 4.33 -4.87
CA ILE A 71 6.71 4.11 -5.97
C ILE A 71 5.66 5.23 -5.98
N ALA A 72 5.15 5.64 -4.82
CA ALA A 72 4.19 6.74 -4.71
C ALA A 72 4.79 8.08 -5.18
N VAL A 73 5.99 8.42 -4.73
CA VAL A 73 6.71 9.64 -5.10
C VAL A 73 7.01 9.66 -6.60
N ALA A 74 7.50 8.54 -7.16
CA ALA A 74 7.77 8.41 -8.60
C ALA A 74 6.48 8.45 -9.44
N ALA A 75 5.33 8.08 -8.87
CA ALA A 75 4.01 8.26 -9.48
C ALA A 75 3.46 9.71 -9.33
N GLY A 76 4.20 10.59 -8.65
CA GLY A 76 3.88 12.00 -8.43
C GLY A 76 2.98 12.27 -7.22
N PHE A 77 2.80 11.30 -6.32
CA PHE A 77 2.03 11.49 -5.08
C PHE A 77 2.86 12.18 -3.99
N ASN A 78 2.19 12.78 -3.00
CA ASN A 78 2.89 13.41 -1.88
C ASN A 78 3.38 12.34 -0.89
N PRO A 79 4.67 12.32 -0.50
CA PRO A 79 5.23 11.34 0.45
C PRO A 79 4.62 11.41 1.86
N GLU A 80 4.09 12.56 2.29
CA GLU A 80 3.40 12.70 3.59
C GLU A 80 1.96 12.14 3.57
N GLY A 81 1.59 11.48 2.47
CA GLY A 81 0.23 11.06 2.17
C GLY A 81 -0.55 12.13 1.42
N GLY A 82 -1.52 11.71 0.62
CA GLY A 82 -2.34 12.60 -0.19
C GLY A 82 -2.24 12.39 -1.69
N SER A 83 -2.99 13.21 -2.42
CA SER A 83 -2.91 13.27 -3.89
C SER A 83 -1.90 14.31 -4.35
N GLN A 84 -1.58 14.34 -5.65
CA GLN A 84 -0.59 15.25 -6.27
C GLN A 84 -0.79 16.76 -5.93
N HIS A 85 -1.98 17.14 -5.48
CA HIS A 85 -2.36 18.51 -5.14
C HIS A 85 -2.12 18.90 -3.67
N PHE A 86 -1.77 17.94 -2.80
CA PHE A 86 -1.40 18.23 -1.41
C PHE A 86 0.09 18.52 -1.35
N ARG A 87 0.50 19.64 -0.75
CA ARG A 87 1.91 20.01 -0.53
C ARG A 87 2.15 20.18 0.96
N PHE A 88 2.50 19.10 1.64
CA PHE A 88 3.07 19.15 2.99
C PHE A 88 4.51 19.66 2.92
N ALA A 89 4.82 20.68 3.73
CA ALA A 89 6.15 21.26 3.82
C ALA A 89 6.95 20.59 4.94
N THR A 90 7.62 19.48 4.63
CA THR A 90 8.63 18.88 5.52
C THR A 90 9.97 18.73 4.79
N ARG A 91 11.06 18.85 5.55
CA ARG A 91 12.42 19.17 5.10
C ARG A 91 12.93 18.34 3.91
N ALA A 92 13.17 19.03 2.80
CA ALA A 92 14.03 18.57 1.72
C ALA A 92 15.50 18.60 2.17
N SER A 93 16.04 17.48 2.63
CA SER A 93 17.49 17.32 2.78
C SER A 93 17.89 15.85 2.65
N GLU A 94 17.68 15.28 1.46
CA GLU A 94 18.37 14.14 0.84
C GLU A 94 17.63 13.82 -0.47
N SER A 95 18.31 13.38 -1.54
CA SER A 95 17.61 12.92 -2.75
C SER A 95 16.77 11.71 -2.37
N SER A 96 15.44 11.81 -2.48
CA SER A 96 14.57 10.72 -2.06
C SER A 96 14.74 9.52 -2.99
N LEU A 97 14.56 8.29 -2.48
CA LEU A 97 14.58 7.08 -3.32
C LEU A 97 13.59 7.19 -4.49
N GLY A 98 12.45 7.87 -4.27
CA GLY A 98 11.44 8.12 -5.28
C GLY A 98 11.93 8.94 -6.47
N ASP A 99 12.86 9.88 -6.29
CA ASP A 99 13.41 10.70 -7.38
C ASP A 99 14.29 9.87 -8.35
N GLN A 100 14.79 8.73 -7.87
CA GLN A 100 15.68 7.85 -8.62
C GLN A 100 14.97 6.60 -9.17
N LEU A 101 13.70 6.41 -8.79
CA LEU A 101 12.88 5.29 -9.19
C LEU A 101 12.23 5.59 -10.55
N MET A 102 12.39 4.69 -11.52
CA MET A 102 11.79 4.79 -12.84
C MET A 102 10.59 3.86 -12.96
N LEU A 103 9.42 4.45 -13.21
CA LEU A 103 8.18 3.73 -13.46
C LEU A 103 7.97 3.54 -14.96
N SER A 104 7.75 2.30 -15.38
CA SER A 104 7.27 1.97 -16.72
C SER A 104 5.75 1.88 -16.70
N TRP A 105 5.09 2.72 -17.50
CA TRP A 105 3.64 2.82 -17.56
C TRP A 105 3.07 2.00 -18.71
N GLU A 106 1.85 1.50 -18.54
CA GLU A 106 1.08 0.79 -19.55
C GLU A 106 -0.38 1.25 -19.55
N GLY A 107 -1.02 1.19 -20.72
CA GLY A 107 -2.43 1.53 -20.85
C GLY A 107 -2.72 3.02 -20.74
N ARG A 108 -3.86 3.36 -20.15
CA ARG A 108 -4.34 4.75 -20.01
C ARG A 108 -3.82 5.34 -18.71
N LYS A 109 -3.70 6.67 -18.62
CA LYS A 109 -3.37 7.33 -17.34
C LYS A 109 -4.48 7.08 -16.30
N PRO A 110 -4.13 6.86 -15.03
CA PRO A 110 -5.13 6.75 -13.97
C PRO A 110 -5.93 8.05 -13.85
N ARG A 111 -7.25 7.94 -13.66
CA ARG A 111 -8.16 9.08 -13.49
C ARG A 111 -8.12 9.67 -12.08
N SER A 112 -7.61 8.90 -11.12
CA SER A 112 -7.48 9.26 -9.72
C SER A 112 -6.24 8.56 -9.18
N GLY A 113 -5.59 9.17 -8.19
CA GLY A 113 -4.51 8.52 -7.48
C GLY A 113 -4.31 9.11 -6.10
N PHE A 114 -3.78 8.28 -5.20
CA PHE A 114 -3.60 8.63 -3.80
C PHE A 114 -2.55 7.71 -3.16
N PHE A 115 -1.64 8.30 -2.39
CA PHE A 115 -0.80 7.56 -1.46
C PHE A 115 -1.35 7.72 -0.05
N LEU A 116 -1.58 6.61 0.64
CA LEU A 116 -2.14 6.60 1.98
C LEU A 116 -1.25 5.78 2.91
N ARG A 117 -0.82 6.43 3.98
CA ARG A 117 -0.08 5.81 5.07
C ARG A 117 -0.90 5.91 6.34
N ALA A 118 -0.99 4.82 7.11
CA ALA A 118 -1.77 4.83 8.34
C ALA A 118 -1.22 5.83 9.37
N GLU A 119 0.10 5.97 9.50
CA GLU A 119 0.72 6.90 10.47
C GLU A 119 0.56 8.38 10.07
N SER A 120 0.64 8.70 8.79
CA SER A 120 0.52 10.07 8.28
C SER A 120 -0.93 10.50 8.01
N PHE A 121 -1.90 9.59 8.16
CA PHE A 121 -3.32 9.85 7.94
C PHE A 121 -3.82 11.09 8.69
N TYR A 122 -3.36 11.29 9.93
CA TYR A 122 -3.77 12.45 10.73
C TYR A 122 -3.24 13.78 10.18
N ASN A 123 -2.01 13.80 9.67
CA ASN A 123 -1.47 14.99 9.01
C ASN A 123 -2.33 15.36 7.79
N VAL A 124 -2.78 14.34 7.03
CA VAL A 124 -3.67 14.53 5.87
C VAL A 124 -5.06 15.00 6.30
N ALA A 125 -5.65 14.40 7.32
CA ALA A 125 -6.95 14.80 7.85
C ALA A 125 -6.94 16.25 8.38
N THR A 126 -5.92 16.61 9.17
CA THR A 126 -5.76 17.95 9.73
C THR A 126 -5.52 19.00 8.65
N GLU A 127 -4.72 18.72 7.62
CA GLU A 127 -4.51 19.67 6.51
C GLU A 127 -5.77 19.86 5.67
N ILE A 128 -6.63 18.84 5.60
CA ILE A 128 -7.89 18.94 4.87
C ILE A 128 -8.89 19.80 5.61
N GLU A 129 -8.99 19.68 6.93
CA GLU A 129 -9.76 20.64 7.73
C GLU A 129 -9.22 22.05 7.57
N ARG A 130 -7.89 22.22 7.62
CA ARG A 130 -7.25 23.53 7.40
C ARG A 130 -7.60 24.13 6.04
N LEU A 131 -7.57 23.34 4.96
CA LEU A 131 -7.90 23.78 3.60
C LEU A 131 -9.40 24.04 3.40
N ASP A 132 -10.26 23.32 4.13
CA ASP A 132 -11.72 23.53 4.14
C ASP A 132 -12.07 24.83 4.90
N ASP A 133 -11.43 25.06 6.05
CA ASP A 133 -11.54 26.29 6.85
C ASP A 133 -11.00 27.51 6.09
N ASP A 134 -9.91 27.36 5.35
CA ASP A 134 -9.31 28.42 4.53
C ASP A 134 -10.14 28.71 3.25
N GLY A 135 -11.11 27.86 2.89
CA GLY A 135 -12.06 28.07 1.78
C GLY A 135 -11.45 28.01 0.37
N VAL A 136 -10.21 27.54 0.21
CA VAL A 136 -9.43 27.62 -1.03
C VAL A 136 -9.78 26.53 -2.05
N ALA A 137 -10.35 25.39 -1.61
CA ALA A 137 -10.53 24.20 -2.46
C ALA A 137 -12.00 23.73 -2.66
N GLY A 138 -12.99 24.45 -2.14
CA GLY A 138 -14.38 23.94 -2.06
C GLY A 138 -14.54 22.84 -0.99
N PRO A 139 -15.76 22.36 -0.67
CA PRO A 139 -15.98 21.49 0.48
C PRO A 139 -15.26 20.14 0.30
N LEU A 140 -14.23 19.90 1.10
CA LEU A 140 -13.42 18.67 1.07
C LEU A 140 -14.02 17.56 1.96
N LEU A 141 -14.84 17.92 2.96
CA LEU A 141 -15.56 17.01 3.86
C LEU A 141 -16.33 15.86 3.17
N PRO A 142 -16.99 16.03 2.01
CA PRO A 142 -17.68 14.93 1.32
C PRO A 142 -16.75 13.81 0.84
N ALA A 143 -15.46 14.09 0.60
CA ALA A 143 -14.47 13.07 0.27
C ALA A 143 -14.06 12.21 1.49
N TYR A 144 -14.55 12.55 2.69
CA TYR A 144 -14.24 11.96 3.99
C TYR A 144 -15.51 11.56 4.76
N GLY A 145 -16.64 11.39 4.07
CA GLY A 145 -17.89 10.94 4.72
C GLY A 145 -18.71 12.03 5.41
N GLY A 146 -18.37 13.31 5.21
CA GLY A 146 -19.20 14.46 5.58
C GLY A 146 -19.24 14.83 7.07
N ILE A 147 -18.37 14.24 7.90
CA ILE A 147 -18.21 14.52 9.33
C ILE A 147 -16.71 14.67 9.60
N SER A 148 -16.31 15.54 10.52
CA SER A 148 -14.88 15.74 10.87
C SER A 148 -14.21 14.40 11.23
N PRO A 149 -13.02 14.09 10.66
CA PRO A 149 -12.24 12.92 11.03
C PRO A 149 -11.92 12.79 12.53
N HIS A 150 -12.02 13.87 13.31
CA HIS A 150 -11.78 13.91 14.75
C HIS A 150 -12.98 13.47 15.61
N GLU A 151 -14.18 13.37 15.04
CA GLU A 151 -15.39 12.91 15.74
C GLU A 151 -15.64 11.40 15.59
N ARG A 152 -14.83 10.69 14.81
CA ARG A 152 -14.89 9.23 14.58
C ARG A 152 -13.70 8.51 15.19
N SER A 153 -13.81 7.19 15.33
CA SER A 153 -12.65 6.38 15.74
C SER A 153 -11.58 6.38 14.65
N HIS A 154 -10.33 6.18 15.06
CA HIS A 154 -9.14 6.29 14.22
C HIS A 154 -9.24 5.45 12.93
N GLY A 155 -9.77 4.24 13.04
CA GLY A 155 -9.94 3.34 11.90
C GLY A 155 -11.17 3.61 11.03
N GLU A 156 -12.22 4.24 11.56
CA GLU A 156 -13.41 4.59 10.77
C GLU A 156 -13.09 5.70 9.77
N SER A 157 -12.40 6.76 10.22
CA SER A 157 -11.97 7.86 9.34
C SER A 157 -11.04 7.38 8.22
N PHE A 158 -10.17 6.40 8.50
CA PHE A 158 -9.31 5.78 7.49
C PHE A 158 -10.14 5.05 6.42
N LEU A 159 -11.09 4.21 6.84
CA LEU A 159 -11.97 3.50 5.92
C LEU A 159 -12.83 4.46 5.09
N ASP A 160 -13.35 5.52 5.70
CA ASP A 160 -14.13 6.53 4.99
C ASP A 160 -13.32 7.18 3.86
N LEU A 161 -12.04 7.51 4.11
CA LEU A 161 -11.15 8.03 3.07
C LEU A 161 -11.06 7.01 1.92
N VAL A 162 -10.75 5.74 2.20
CA VAL A 162 -10.63 4.73 1.13
C VAL A 162 -11.95 4.54 0.38
N ILE A 163 -13.08 4.52 1.09
CA ILE A 163 -14.41 4.35 0.49
C ILE A 163 -14.78 5.54 -0.41
N HIS A 164 -14.51 6.77 0.05
CA HIS A 164 -15.01 8.00 -0.60
C HIS A 164 -13.98 8.71 -1.48
N ARG A 165 -12.68 8.51 -1.29
CA ARG A 165 -11.64 9.16 -2.10
C ARG A 165 -11.16 8.29 -3.25
N PHE A 166 -11.25 6.96 -3.10
CA PHE A 166 -10.79 6.03 -4.13
C PHE A 166 -11.94 5.80 -5.12
N ARG A 167 -11.65 6.04 -6.39
CA ARG A 167 -12.60 6.11 -7.50
C ARG A 167 -12.15 5.13 -8.60
N PRO A 168 -13.07 4.65 -9.45
CA PRO A 168 -12.75 3.76 -10.55
C PRO A 168 -11.63 4.27 -11.45
N ASN A 169 -10.88 3.36 -12.08
CA ASN A 169 -9.75 3.66 -12.96
C ASN A 169 -8.63 4.45 -12.27
N GLY A 170 -8.32 4.14 -11.01
CA GLY A 170 -7.31 4.83 -10.20
C GLY A 170 -6.08 4.00 -9.86
N LEU A 171 -4.97 4.68 -9.55
CA LEU A 171 -3.74 4.09 -9.02
C LEU A 171 -3.62 4.46 -7.53
N TYR A 172 -3.64 3.46 -6.66
CA TYR A 172 -3.58 3.65 -5.22
C TYR A 172 -2.36 2.97 -4.63
N VAL A 173 -1.70 3.67 -3.72
CA VAL A 173 -0.55 3.15 -3.00
C VAL A 173 -0.87 3.21 -1.51
N LEU A 174 -0.73 2.08 -0.80
CA LEU A 174 -1.06 1.95 0.61
C LEU A 174 0.17 1.47 1.38
N ASP A 175 0.44 2.07 2.53
CA ASP A 175 1.50 1.61 3.42
C ASP A 175 0.93 1.36 4.81
N GLU A 176 1.02 0.09 5.23
CA GLU A 176 0.52 -0.48 6.49
C GLU A 176 -0.90 -0.02 6.87
N PRO A 177 -1.89 -0.14 5.95
CA PRO A 177 -3.24 0.36 6.20
C PRO A 177 -3.92 -0.28 7.42
N GLU A 178 -3.53 -1.50 7.81
CA GLU A 178 -4.03 -2.18 8.99
C GLU A 178 -3.64 -1.54 10.33
N ALA A 179 -2.58 -0.72 10.38
CA ALA A 179 -2.10 -0.15 11.64
C ALA A 179 -3.14 0.77 12.30
N ALA A 180 -4.06 1.35 11.50
CA ALA A 180 -5.17 2.14 11.98
C ALA A 180 -6.47 1.32 12.21
N LEU A 181 -6.50 0.03 11.86
CA LEU A 181 -7.73 -0.75 11.72
C LEU A 181 -7.84 -1.90 12.73
N SER A 182 -9.07 -2.15 13.17
CA SER A 182 -9.41 -3.42 13.83
C SER A 182 -9.46 -4.57 12.81
N VAL A 183 -9.57 -5.82 13.30
CA VAL A 183 -9.81 -7.02 12.46
C VAL A 183 -11.01 -6.80 11.50
N ARG A 184 -12.12 -6.26 12.02
CA ARG A 184 -13.30 -5.95 11.20
C ARG A 184 -13.02 -4.85 10.19
N GLY A 185 -12.21 -3.85 10.57
CA GLY A 185 -11.77 -2.79 9.66
C GLY A 185 -10.92 -3.34 8.51
N CYS A 186 -10.00 -4.26 8.79
CA CYS A 186 -9.23 -4.96 7.76
C CYS A 186 -10.13 -5.73 6.79
N MET A 187 -11.17 -6.42 7.29
CA MET A 187 -12.14 -7.11 6.44
C MET A 187 -12.94 -6.15 5.54
N ALA A 188 -13.33 -4.98 6.08
CA ALA A 188 -14.00 -3.94 5.30
C ALA A 188 -13.07 -3.36 4.22
N LEU A 189 -11.79 -3.12 4.55
CA LEU A 189 -10.79 -2.70 3.58
C LEU A 189 -10.57 -3.76 2.50
N LEU A 190 -10.46 -5.04 2.85
CA LEU A 190 -10.35 -6.14 1.90
C LEU A 190 -11.52 -6.15 0.91
N ALA A 191 -12.75 -6.02 1.40
CA ALA A 191 -13.93 -5.94 0.54
C ALA A 191 -13.85 -4.75 -0.42
N ARG A 192 -13.39 -3.59 0.08
CA ARG A 192 -13.23 -2.39 -0.75
C ARG A 192 -12.13 -2.55 -1.80
N LEU A 193 -11.02 -3.23 -1.47
CA LEU A 193 -9.94 -3.51 -2.42
C LEU A 193 -10.39 -4.44 -3.54
N ALA A 194 -11.22 -5.46 -3.23
CA ALA A 194 -11.85 -6.31 -4.24
C ALA A 194 -12.69 -5.49 -5.23
N GLU A 195 -13.57 -4.62 -4.73
CA GLU A 195 -14.38 -3.74 -5.58
C GLU A 195 -13.52 -2.81 -6.45
N LEU A 196 -12.44 -2.25 -5.89
CA LEU A 196 -11.55 -1.36 -6.63
C LEU A 196 -10.85 -2.10 -7.77
N ALA A 197 -10.42 -3.35 -7.56
CA ALA A 197 -9.82 -4.17 -8.61
C ALA A 197 -10.79 -4.38 -9.78
N GLU A 198 -12.07 -4.68 -9.50
CA GLU A 198 -13.13 -4.81 -10.51
C GLU A 198 -13.44 -3.48 -11.21
N GLN A 199 -13.28 -2.35 -10.51
CA GLN A 199 -13.47 -0.99 -11.03
C GLN A 199 -12.29 -0.49 -11.88
N GLY A 200 -11.37 -1.38 -12.27
CA GLY A 200 -10.21 -1.05 -13.10
C GLY A 200 -9.17 -0.22 -12.35
N CYS A 201 -9.05 -0.39 -11.04
CA CYS A 201 -7.97 0.23 -10.27
C CYS A 201 -6.76 -0.70 -10.19
N GLN A 202 -5.59 -0.09 -10.01
CA GLN A 202 -4.39 -0.79 -9.59
C GLN A 202 -4.04 -0.34 -8.16
N VAL A 203 -3.72 -1.30 -7.29
CA VAL A 203 -3.33 -1.05 -5.92
C VAL A 203 -1.99 -1.71 -5.65
N VAL A 204 -1.06 -0.95 -5.05
CA VAL A 204 0.20 -1.47 -4.51
C VAL A 204 0.18 -1.21 -3.01
N ALA A 205 0.31 -2.24 -2.20
CA ALA A 205 0.16 -2.13 -0.76
C ALA A 205 1.27 -2.86 0.01
N ALA A 206 1.97 -2.18 0.90
CA ALA A 206 2.75 -2.85 1.94
C ALA A 206 1.82 -3.22 3.10
N THR A 207 1.89 -4.46 3.57
CA THR A 207 1.07 -4.94 4.69
C THR A 207 1.72 -6.10 5.43
N HIS A 208 1.43 -6.18 6.72
CA HIS A 208 1.68 -7.30 7.62
C HIS A 208 0.38 -8.04 7.97
N SER A 209 -0.77 -7.66 7.42
CA SER A 209 -2.06 -8.21 7.78
C SER A 209 -2.37 -9.51 7.03
N PRO A 210 -2.46 -10.67 7.71
CA PRO A 210 -2.93 -11.91 7.08
C PRO A 210 -4.34 -11.75 6.52
N ILE A 211 -5.16 -10.87 7.11
CA ILE A 211 -6.52 -10.63 6.64
C ILE A 211 -6.50 -10.00 5.25
N LEU A 212 -5.66 -8.97 5.01
CA LEU A 212 -5.60 -8.30 3.71
C LEU A 212 -5.02 -9.20 2.61
N LEU A 213 -4.02 -10.01 2.97
CA LEU A 213 -3.39 -10.97 2.06
C LEU A 213 -4.35 -12.05 1.54
N ALA A 214 -5.47 -12.27 2.22
CA ALA A 214 -6.49 -13.24 1.79
C ALA A 214 -7.33 -12.76 0.59
N LEU A 215 -7.05 -11.58 0.02
CA LEU A 215 -7.79 -11.05 -1.13
C LEU A 215 -7.62 -11.96 -2.37
N PRO A 216 -8.71 -12.54 -2.91
CA PRO A 216 -8.62 -13.44 -4.06
C PRO A 216 -8.06 -12.72 -5.30
N GLY A 217 -7.13 -13.38 -6.00
CA GLY A 217 -6.52 -12.86 -7.22
C GLY A 217 -5.47 -11.76 -6.99
N ALA A 218 -5.16 -11.41 -5.75
CA ALA A 218 -4.04 -10.52 -5.45
C ALA A 218 -2.70 -11.21 -5.73
N THR A 219 -1.72 -10.43 -6.17
CA THR A 219 -0.33 -10.87 -6.23
C THR A 219 0.35 -10.53 -4.91
N ILE A 220 1.11 -11.45 -4.34
CA ILE A 220 1.87 -11.22 -3.11
C ILE A 220 3.35 -11.38 -3.44
N TYR A 221 4.13 -10.35 -3.13
CA TYR A 221 5.58 -10.40 -3.14
C TYR A 221 6.09 -10.40 -1.70
N GLU A 222 6.95 -11.36 -1.39
CA GLU A 222 7.69 -11.44 -0.13
C GLU A 222 9.09 -10.88 -0.33
N ILE A 223 9.54 -10.07 0.63
CA ILE A 223 10.91 -9.59 0.74
C ILE A 223 11.59 -10.50 1.77
N ASP A 224 12.49 -11.34 1.28
CA ASP A 224 13.27 -12.28 2.08
C ASP A 224 14.36 -11.54 2.89
N ASP A 225 15.00 -12.25 3.82
CA ASP A 225 16.02 -11.70 4.74
C ASP A 225 17.24 -11.11 4.00
N ASP A 226 17.57 -11.64 2.82
CA ASP A 226 18.64 -11.15 1.95
C ASP A 226 18.18 -10.01 1.02
N GLY A 227 16.90 -9.64 1.08
CA GLY A 227 16.28 -8.58 0.30
C GLY A 227 15.66 -9.04 -1.02
N GLU A 228 15.77 -10.32 -1.39
CA GLU A 228 15.14 -10.83 -2.60
C GLU A 228 13.63 -10.61 -2.58
N ILE A 229 13.08 -10.05 -3.67
CA ILE A 229 11.64 -9.82 -3.81
C ILE A 229 11.08 -10.89 -4.74
N SER A 230 10.40 -11.87 -4.17
CA SER A 230 9.90 -13.05 -4.89
C SER A 230 8.39 -13.23 -4.72
N PRO A 231 7.66 -13.74 -5.73
CA PRO A 231 6.23 -13.98 -5.59
C PRO A 231 5.98 -15.17 -4.66
N THR A 232 4.98 -15.05 -3.79
CA THR A 232 4.54 -16.10 -2.86
C THR A 232 3.03 -16.28 -2.92
N ASP A 233 2.54 -17.42 -2.42
CA ASP A 233 1.11 -17.63 -2.23
C ASP A 233 0.67 -17.25 -0.80
N TYR A 234 -0.64 -17.17 -0.59
CA TYR A 234 -1.22 -16.79 0.69
C TYR A 234 -0.77 -17.70 1.85
N ASP A 235 -0.73 -19.01 1.64
CA ASP A 235 -0.41 -19.97 2.70
C ASP A 235 1.07 -19.92 3.10
N HIS A 236 1.94 -19.51 2.17
CA HIS A 236 3.39 -19.42 2.37
C HIS A 236 3.88 -18.03 2.76
N ALA A 237 3.06 -16.99 2.63
CA ALA A 237 3.43 -15.64 3.03
C ALA A 237 3.80 -15.55 4.52
N LEU A 238 4.92 -14.92 4.85
CA LEU A 238 5.48 -14.83 6.20
C LEU A 238 4.45 -14.39 7.25
N PRO A 239 3.67 -13.31 7.07
CA PRO A 239 2.68 -12.89 8.08
C PRO A 239 1.60 -13.95 8.33
N VAL A 240 1.21 -14.68 7.29
CA VAL A 240 0.17 -15.72 7.37
C VAL A 240 0.70 -16.94 8.12
N ARG A 241 1.90 -17.42 7.78
CA ARG A 241 2.55 -18.55 8.47
C ARG A 241 2.77 -18.26 9.95
N LEU A 242 3.40 -17.13 10.27
CA LEU A 242 3.70 -16.75 11.66
C LEU A 242 2.44 -16.62 12.50
N THR A 243 1.41 -15.94 11.95
CA THR A 243 0.14 -15.76 12.68
C THR A 243 -0.58 -17.09 12.85
N ARG A 244 -0.63 -17.94 11.81
CA ARG A 244 -1.23 -19.27 11.88
C ARG A 244 -0.56 -20.12 12.94
N ASP A 245 0.76 -20.23 12.92
CA ASP A 245 1.51 -21.08 13.84
C ASP A 245 1.34 -20.61 15.28
N PHE A 246 1.36 -19.29 15.52
CA PHE A 246 1.07 -18.71 16.83
C PHE A 246 -0.35 -19.07 17.30
N LEU A 247 -1.37 -18.86 16.48
CA LEU A 247 -2.78 -19.12 16.86
C LEU A 247 -3.06 -20.61 17.08
N VAL A 248 -2.37 -21.51 16.39
CA VAL A 248 -2.50 -22.97 16.58
C VAL A 248 -1.92 -23.41 17.93
N SER A 249 -0.88 -22.75 18.44
CA SER A 249 -0.24 -23.13 19.71
C SER A 249 0.36 -21.95 20.47
N PRO A 250 -0.45 -21.01 21.00
CA PRO A 250 0.06 -19.79 21.63
C PRO A 250 0.99 -20.08 22.82
N GLN A 251 0.68 -21.10 23.62
CA GLN A 251 1.43 -21.43 24.83
C GLN A 251 2.87 -21.88 24.52
N ARG A 252 3.11 -22.50 23.35
CA ARG A 252 4.47 -22.88 22.92
C ARG A 252 5.32 -21.64 22.68
N TYR A 253 4.76 -20.65 21.98
CA TYR A 253 5.43 -19.38 21.73
C TYR A 253 5.63 -18.58 23.02
N LEU A 254 4.58 -18.47 23.85
CA LEU A 254 4.66 -17.74 25.11
C LEU A 254 5.71 -18.31 26.05
N ARG A 255 5.89 -19.64 26.08
CA ARG A 255 6.96 -20.28 26.86
C ARG A 255 8.33 -19.78 26.40
N HIS A 256 8.63 -19.83 25.10
CA HIS A 256 9.92 -19.35 24.59
C HIS A 256 10.13 -17.84 24.71
N LEU A 257 9.06 -17.05 24.72
CA LEU A 257 9.12 -15.58 24.80
C LEU A 257 9.16 -15.04 26.24
N LEU A 258 8.60 -15.78 27.20
CA LEU A 258 8.42 -15.32 28.59
C LEU A 258 9.23 -16.13 29.61
N ASP A 259 9.71 -17.33 29.25
CA ASP A 259 10.66 -18.05 30.10
C ASP A 259 12.04 -17.40 29.88
N GLU A 260 12.37 -16.45 30.75
CA GLU A 260 13.76 -16.07 31.02
C GLU A 260 14.46 -17.26 31.67
N ASP A 261 15.01 -18.16 30.86
CA ASP A 261 16.03 -19.13 31.30
C ASP A 261 17.17 -19.13 30.27
N ASP A 262 18.01 -18.10 30.36
CA ASP A 262 19.50 -18.15 30.36
C ASP A 262 20.10 -16.77 30.00
N ALA A 263 20.20 -15.88 31.00
CA ALA A 263 21.16 -14.77 31.04
C ALA A 263 21.85 -14.74 32.41
#